data_AF-A0A5C5YUG6-F1
#
_entry.id   AF-A0A5C5YUG6-F1
#
_cell.length_a   1.000
_cell.length_b   1.000
_cell.length_c   1.000
_cell.angle_alpha   90.00
_cell.angle_beta   90.00
_cell.angle_gamma   90.00
#
_symmetry.space_group_name_H-M   'P 1'
#
loop_
_entity.id
_entity.type
_entity.pdbx_description
1 polymer ?
#
loop_
_entity_poly.entity_id
_entity_poly.type
_entity_poly.pdbx_seq_one_letter_code
_entity_poly.pdbx_strand_id
1 'polypeptide(L)'
;MTIACIGCQPSGPLPKAAYVIAAYDESAALTASGDTWGRAMEPWFHGKTADIDAIADAQVNLNRTLKSVRSKLDALDAPDDPTTAEFTELIHEYLDWQAETHDTYAKWLATARAENPATIETRQAVIDEMNDLNETELEWKSRINTFGEKLGVTVGG
;
A
#
# COMPACT_ATOMS: atom_id res chain seq x y z
N MET A 1 -19.87 42.40 2.42
CA MET A 1 -19.30 41.23 3.11
C MET A 1 -20.16 40.05 2.72
N THR A 2 -19.77 39.35 1.66
CA THR A 2 -20.55 38.24 1.09
C THR A 2 -19.80 36.97 1.45
N ILE A 3 -20.44 36.13 2.26
CA ILE A 3 -19.94 34.82 2.65
C ILE A 3 -20.02 33.95 1.39
N ALA A 4 -18.87 33.61 0.83
CA ALA A 4 -18.77 32.63 -0.24
C ALA A 4 -18.96 31.23 0.35
N CYS A 5 -19.85 30.45 -0.26
CA CYS A 5 -20.22 29.10 0.13
C CYS A 5 -19.00 28.19 0.30
N ILE A 6 -18.85 27.64 1.51
CA ILE A 6 -18.14 26.39 1.75
C ILE A 6 -19.06 25.29 1.19
N GLY A 7 -18.86 24.90 -0.06
CA GLY A 7 -19.78 23.92 -0.68
C GLY A 7 -19.63 23.65 -2.18
N CYS A 8 -18.59 24.16 -2.84
CA CYS A 8 -18.26 23.71 -4.18
C CYS A 8 -16.90 23.01 -4.11
N GLN A 9 -16.90 21.67 -4.10
CA GLN A 9 -15.80 20.98 -4.77
C GLN A 9 -15.75 21.57 -6.19
N PRO A 10 -14.63 22.13 -6.65
CA PRO A 10 -14.50 22.44 -8.06
C PRO A 10 -14.76 21.14 -8.82
N SER A 11 -15.78 21.14 -9.69
CA SER A 11 -16.18 20.00 -10.51
C SER A 11 -15.21 19.82 -11.69
N GLY A 12 -13.92 19.89 -11.42
CA GLY A 12 -12.86 19.82 -12.41
C GLY A 12 -11.55 19.36 -11.79
N PRO A 13 -10.54 19.11 -12.63
CA PRO A 13 -9.34 18.42 -12.23
C PRO A 13 -8.64 19.11 -11.07
N LEU A 14 -8.12 18.29 -10.16
CA LEU A 14 -7.33 18.79 -9.04
C LEU A 14 -6.08 19.51 -9.57
N PRO A 15 -5.61 20.58 -8.92
CA PRO A 15 -4.26 21.07 -9.15
C PRO A 15 -3.22 19.96 -8.90
N LYS A 16 -2.10 19.91 -9.64
CA LYS A 16 -1.12 18.81 -9.57
C LYS A 16 -0.73 18.41 -8.14
N ALA A 17 -0.34 19.39 -7.32
CA ALA A 17 0.04 19.14 -5.94
C ALA A 17 -1.12 18.59 -5.08
N ALA A 18 -2.36 19.04 -5.33
CA ALA A 18 -3.54 18.54 -4.63
C ALA A 18 -3.90 17.10 -5.07
N TYR A 19 -3.70 16.76 -6.35
CA TYR A 19 -3.84 15.40 -6.84
C TYR A 19 -2.85 14.45 -6.16
N VAL A 20 -1.57 14.83 -6.12
CA VAL A 20 -0.50 14.05 -5.47
C VAL A 20 -0.79 13.85 -3.98
N ILE A 21 -1.22 14.90 -3.26
CA ILE A 21 -1.60 14.79 -1.84
C ILE A 21 -2.79 13.84 -1.67
N ALA A 22 -3.84 14.00 -2.48
CA ALA A 22 -4.99 13.10 -2.42
C ALA A 22 -4.60 11.64 -2.70
N ALA A 23 -3.71 11.42 -3.66
CA ALA A 23 -3.21 10.09 -3.96
C ALA A 23 -2.44 9.46 -2.78
N TYR A 24 -1.60 10.25 -2.11
CA TYR A 24 -0.93 9.81 -0.89
C TYR A 24 -1.91 9.50 0.24
N ASP A 25 -2.87 10.40 0.50
CA ASP A 25 -3.86 10.24 1.56
C ASP A 25 -4.68 8.96 1.36
N GLU A 26 -5.08 8.64 0.12
CA GLU A 26 -5.80 7.40 -0.16
C GLU A 26 -4.89 6.17 0.01
N SER A 27 -3.62 6.26 -0.37
CA SER A 27 -2.66 5.16 -0.22
C SER A 27 -2.28 4.85 1.23
N ALA A 28 -2.40 5.81 2.15
CA ALA A 28 -2.01 5.64 3.56
C ALA A 28 -2.76 4.50 4.27
N ALA A 29 -3.96 4.15 3.79
CA ALA A 29 -4.72 3.02 4.30
C ALA A 29 -4.01 1.66 4.09
N LEU A 30 -3.20 1.54 3.03
CA LEU A 30 -2.41 0.32 2.76
C LEU A 30 -1.45 0.04 3.92
N THR A 31 -0.70 1.05 4.37
CA THR A 31 0.24 0.96 5.49
C THR A 31 -0.43 0.41 6.74
N ALA A 32 -1.58 0.98 7.14
CA ALA A 32 -2.30 0.53 8.33
C ALA A 32 -2.78 -0.92 8.22
N SER A 33 -3.23 -1.34 7.04
CA SER A 33 -3.64 -2.73 6.80
C SER A 33 -2.46 -3.71 6.74
N GLY A 34 -1.32 -3.29 6.19
CA GLY A 34 -0.08 -4.05 6.17
C GLY A 34 0.47 -4.26 7.59
N ASP A 35 0.49 -3.22 8.42
CA ASP A 35 0.88 -3.29 9.83
C ASP A 35 0.01 -4.28 10.61
N THR A 36 -1.30 -4.30 10.32
CA THR A 36 -2.24 -5.23 10.97
C THR A 36 -1.89 -6.68 10.63
N TRP A 37 -1.60 -6.97 9.35
CA TRP A 37 -1.16 -8.30 8.92
C TRP A 37 0.20 -8.68 9.52
N GLY A 38 1.17 -7.78 9.51
CA GLY A 38 2.50 -8.00 10.09
C GLY A 38 2.44 -8.33 11.59
N ARG A 39 1.62 -7.60 12.35
CA ARG A 39 1.38 -7.89 13.79
C ARG A 39 0.72 -9.25 14.02
N ALA A 40 -0.20 -9.66 13.16
CA ALA A 40 -0.82 -10.98 13.26
C ALA A 40 0.20 -12.11 13.01
N MET A 41 1.15 -11.89 12.10
CA MET A 41 2.23 -12.83 11.79
C MET A 41 3.39 -12.83 12.79
N GLU A 42 3.56 -11.77 13.58
CA GLU A 42 4.68 -11.58 14.51
C GLU A 42 4.95 -12.80 15.43
N PRO A 43 3.94 -13.45 16.06
CA PRO A 43 4.20 -14.63 16.89
C PRO A 43 4.83 -15.77 16.08
N TRP A 44 4.37 -15.97 14.84
CA TRP A 44 4.87 -17.02 13.95
C TRP A 44 6.34 -16.78 13.61
N PHE A 45 6.71 -15.55 13.25
CA PHE A 45 8.10 -15.15 13.00
C PHE A 45 9.02 -15.34 14.22
N HIS A 46 8.47 -15.22 15.44
CA HIS A 46 9.19 -15.49 16.68
C HIS A 46 9.18 -16.96 17.11
N GLY A 47 8.76 -17.89 16.23
CA GLY A 47 8.73 -19.32 16.51
C GLY A 47 7.70 -19.72 17.57
N LYS A 48 6.68 -18.89 17.77
CA LYS A 48 5.54 -19.16 18.65
C LYS A 48 4.33 -19.57 17.83
N THR A 49 3.37 -20.19 18.50
CA THR A 49 2.07 -20.44 17.89
C THR A 49 1.38 -19.11 17.59
N ALA A 50 1.01 -18.90 16.33
CA ALA A 50 0.21 -17.76 15.91
C ALA A 50 -1.27 -18.14 15.76
N ASP A 51 -2.13 -17.14 15.85
CA ASP A 51 -3.55 -17.26 15.53
C ASP A 51 -3.72 -17.19 14.01
N ILE A 52 -3.88 -18.37 13.40
CA ILE A 52 -3.99 -18.53 11.95
C ILE A 52 -5.25 -17.85 11.40
N ASP A 53 -6.34 -17.83 12.17
CA ASP A 53 -7.59 -17.21 11.74
C ASP A 53 -7.43 -15.67 11.77
N ALA A 54 -6.77 -15.13 12.80
CA ALA A 54 -6.43 -13.71 12.84
C ALA A 54 -5.51 -13.27 11.67
N ILE A 55 -4.52 -14.10 11.29
CA ILE A 55 -3.67 -13.82 10.11
C ILE A 55 -4.52 -13.84 8.83
N ALA A 56 -5.40 -14.83 8.68
CA ALA A 56 -6.27 -14.94 7.51
C ALA A 56 -7.23 -13.75 7.39
N ASP A 57 -7.85 -13.33 8.50
CA ASP A 57 -8.71 -12.15 8.54
C ASP A 57 -7.95 -10.86 8.20
N ALA A 58 -6.73 -10.71 8.74
CA ALA A 58 -5.88 -9.58 8.42
C ALA A 58 -5.50 -9.55 6.92
N GLN A 59 -5.23 -10.72 6.32
CA GLN A 59 -4.94 -10.82 4.89
C GLN A 59 -6.16 -10.46 4.03
N VAL A 60 -7.35 -10.94 4.40
CA VAL A 60 -8.60 -10.56 3.72
C VAL A 60 -8.83 -9.06 3.82
N ASN A 61 -8.56 -8.45 4.97
CA ASN A 61 -8.66 -7.02 5.16
C ASN A 61 -7.68 -6.25 4.27
N LEU A 62 -6.41 -6.65 4.25
CA LEU A 62 -5.37 -6.07 3.39
C LEU A 62 -5.77 -6.13 1.89
N ASN A 63 -6.29 -7.27 1.43
CA ASN A 63 -6.83 -7.42 0.06
C ASN A 63 -8.00 -6.48 -0.24
N ARG A 64 -8.90 -6.30 0.73
CA ARG A 64 -10.03 -5.36 0.61
C ARG A 64 -9.54 -3.92 0.55
N THR A 65 -8.57 -3.56 1.40
CA THR A 65 -7.97 -2.23 1.42
C THR A 65 -7.31 -1.92 0.09
N LEU A 66 -6.51 -2.82 -0.47
CA LEU A 66 -5.88 -2.62 -1.78
C LEU A 66 -6.89 -2.34 -2.89
N LYS A 67 -7.96 -3.15 -2.97
CA LYS A 67 -9.05 -2.92 -3.93
C LYS A 67 -9.73 -1.57 -3.72
N SER A 68 -9.96 -1.19 -2.47
CA SER A 68 -10.56 0.10 -2.13
C SER A 68 -9.66 1.26 -2.52
N VAL A 69 -8.37 1.19 -2.22
CA VAL A 69 -7.39 2.24 -2.54
C VAL A 69 -7.29 2.42 -4.05
N ARG A 70 -7.17 1.33 -4.82
CA ARG A 70 -7.19 1.37 -6.28
C ARG A 70 -8.45 2.06 -6.81
N SER A 71 -9.63 1.64 -6.35
CA SER A 71 -10.89 2.23 -6.79
C SER A 71 -11.02 3.71 -6.45
N LYS A 72 -10.43 4.17 -5.35
CA LYS A 72 -10.46 5.59 -4.97
C LYS A 72 -9.47 6.42 -5.77
N LEU A 73 -8.29 5.88 -6.04
CA LEU A 73 -7.29 6.51 -6.91
C LEU A 73 -7.82 6.63 -8.34
N ASP A 74 -8.46 5.59 -8.87
CA ASP A 74 -9.14 5.61 -10.17
C ASP A 74 -10.25 6.69 -10.25
N ALA A 75 -10.82 7.08 -9.10
CA ALA A 75 -11.89 8.07 -8.99
C ALA A 75 -11.37 9.50 -8.78
N LEU A 76 -10.06 9.70 -8.59
CA LEU A 76 -9.47 11.03 -8.50
C LEU A 76 -9.46 11.69 -9.88
N ASP A 77 -9.91 12.95 -9.92
CA ASP A 77 -9.91 13.75 -11.15
C ASP A 77 -8.50 14.31 -11.40
N ALA A 78 -7.68 13.52 -12.09
CA ALA A 78 -6.29 13.85 -12.41
C ALA A 78 -6.22 15.00 -13.43
N PRO A 79 -5.38 16.03 -13.20
CA PRO A 79 -5.17 17.06 -14.21
C PRO A 79 -4.57 16.49 -15.51
N ASP A 80 -5.12 16.96 -16.63
CA ASP A 80 -4.72 16.60 -17.98
C ASP A 80 -3.39 17.28 -18.34
N ASP A 81 -2.30 16.71 -17.83
CA ASP A 81 -0.94 17.12 -18.18
C ASP A 81 0.03 15.93 -18.14
N PRO A 82 1.11 15.96 -18.96
CA PRO A 82 2.01 14.82 -19.09
C PRO A 82 2.66 14.36 -17.79
N THR A 83 3.04 15.30 -16.92
CA THR A 83 3.72 14.95 -15.66
C THR A 83 2.77 14.31 -14.65
N THR A 84 1.50 14.73 -14.61
CA THR A 84 0.51 14.08 -13.75
C THR A 84 0.09 12.72 -14.30
N ALA A 85 0.05 12.56 -15.63
CA ALA A 85 -0.16 11.26 -16.27
C ALA A 85 0.95 10.26 -15.90
N GLU A 86 2.23 10.66 -16.02
CA GLU A 86 3.38 9.82 -15.63
C GLU A 86 3.35 9.44 -14.13
N PHE A 87 2.97 10.37 -13.24
CA PHE A 87 2.82 10.07 -11.82
C PHE A 87 1.67 9.09 -11.54
N THR A 88 0.56 9.25 -12.26
CA THR A 88 -0.60 8.36 -12.15
C THR A 88 -0.22 6.95 -12.61
N GLU A 89 0.42 6.82 -13.76
CA GLU A 89 0.93 5.54 -14.25
C GLU A 89 1.85 4.87 -13.22
N LEU A 90 2.81 5.63 -12.67
CA LEU A 90 3.72 5.14 -11.63
C LEU A 90 3.00 4.60 -10.37
N ILE A 91 1.95 5.30 -9.90
CA ILE A 91 1.14 4.83 -8.78
C ILE A 91 0.39 3.55 -9.13
N HIS A 92 -0.19 3.49 -10.33
CA HIS A 92 -0.94 2.31 -10.75
C HIS A 92 -0.04 1.08 -10.91
N GLU A 93 1.14 1.24 -11.49
CA GLU A 93 2.17 0.19 -11.57
C GLU A 93 2.54 -0.32 -10.17
N TYR A 94 2.72 0.58 -9.21
CA TYR A 94 3.00 0.20 -7.83
C TYR A 94 1.85 -0.58 -7.18
N LEU A 95 0.59 -0.21 -7.43
CA LEU A 95 -0.58 -0.95 -6.92
C LEU A 95 -0.74 -2.31 -7.58
N ASP A 96 -0.41 -2.43 -8.87
CA ASP A 96 -0.38 -3.72 -9.56
C ASP A 96 0.71 -4.62 -8.97
N TRP A 97 1.91 -4.09 -8.72
CA TRP A 97 2.98 -4.80 -8.02
C TRP A 97 2.58 -5.23 -6.58
N GLN A 98 1.88 -4.36 -5.84
CA GLN A 98 1.32 -4.71 -4.52
C GLN A 98 0.31 -5.86 -4.62
N ALA A 99 -0.55 -5.85 -5.65
CA ALA A 99 -1.51 -6.93 -5.90
C ALA A 99 -0.82 -8.26 -6.20
N GLU A 100 0.25 -8.25 -6.98
CA GLU A 100 1.08 -9.44 -7.25
C GLU A 100 1.78 -9.95 -5.99
N THR A 101 2.28 -9.03 -5.16
CA THR A 101 2.95 -9.35 -3.90
C THR A 101 2.00 -10.01 -2.89
N HIS A 102 0.72 -9.67 -2.92
CA HIS A 102 -0.29 -10.31 -2.05
C HIS A 102 -0.44 -11.82 -2.29
N ASP A 103 -0.18 -12.33 -3.50
CA ASP A 103 -0.16 -13.77 -3.74
C ASP A 103 0.96 -14.45 -2.94
N THR A 104 2.08 -13.75 -2.74
CA THR A 104 3.17 -14.21 -1.87
C THR A 104 2.74 -14.26 -0.41
N TYR A 105 1.96 -13.28 0.08
CA TYR A 105 1.40 -13.32 1.43
C TYR A 105 0.46 -14.52 1.63
N ALA A 106 -0.26 -14.94 0.58
CA ALA A 106 -1.11 -16.14 0.64
C ALA A 106 -0.27 -17.41 0.76
N LYS A 107 0.87 -17.48 0.08
CA LYS A 107 1.84 -18.58 0.23
C LYS A 107 2.36 -18.63 1.66
N TRP A 108 2.76 -17.50 2.24
CA TRP A 108 3.26 -17.46 3.62
C TRP A 108 2.19 -17.86 4.64
N LEU A 109 0.92 -17.46 4.44
CA LEU A 109 -0.19 -17.97 5.26
C LEU A 109 -0.35 -19.48 5.13
N ALA A 110 -0.23 -20.04 3.92
CA ALA A 110 -0.28 -21.48 3.71
C ALA A 110 0.87 -22.19 4.43
N THR A 111 2.07 -21.64 4.39
CA THR A 111 3.23 -22.11 5.16
C THR A 111 2.95 -22.05 6.66
N ALA A 112 2.41 -20.93 7.16
CA ALA A 112 2.05 -20.79 8.57
C ALA A 112 0.97 -21.79 9.01
N ARG A 113 0.00 -22.11 8.13
CA ARG A 113 -1.00 -23.16 8.37
C ARG A 113 -0.39 -24.55 8.47
N ALA A 114 0.59 -24.84 7.62
CA ALA A 114 1.27 -26.14 7.60
C ALA A 114 2.20 -26.32 8.81
N GLU A 115 2.80 -25.23 9.29
CA GLU A 115 3.86 -25.27 10.29
C GLU A 115 3.66 -24.20 11.37
N ASN A 116 2.92 -24.54 12.43
CA ASN A 116 2.59 -23.64 13.53
C ASN A 116 2.84 -24.31 14.90
N PRO A 117 3.93 -23.99 15.62
CA PRO A 117 4.93 -22.98 15.29
C PRO A 117 5.87 -23.43 14.15
N ALA A 118 6.41 -22.48 13.40
CA ALA A 118 7.42 -22.79 12.39
C ALA A 118 8.78 -23.14 13.00
N THR A 119 9.59 -23.87 12.26
CA THR A 119 11.01 -24.09 12.49
C THR A 119 11.83 -22.84 12.14
N ILE A 120 13.09 -22.82 12.57
CA ILE A 120 14.01 -21.71 12.23
C ILE A 120 14.20 -21.61 10.72
N GLU A 121 14.37 -22.74 10.03
CA GLU A 121 14.62 -22.79 8.59
C GLU A 121 13.44 -22.21 7.78
N THR A 122 12.21 -22.66 8.07
CA THR A 122 11.01 -22.14 7.41
C THR A 122 10.83 -20.64 7.62
N ARG A 123 11.07 -20.14 8.85
CA ARG A 123 10.96 -18.70 9.12
C ARG A 123 12.03 -17.90 8.40
N GLN A 124 13.26 -18.41 8.34
CA GLN A 124 14.35 -17.72 7.64
C GLN A 124 14.05 -17.59 6.15
N ALA A 125 13.54 -18.65 5.51
CA ALA A 125 13.16 -18.60 4.10
C ALA A 125 12.08 -17.53 3.82
N VAL A 126 11.05 -17.44 4.67
CA VAL A 126 10.01 -16.40 4.53
C VAL A 126 10.56 -15.00 4.81
N ILE A 127 11.45 -14.85 5.80
CA ILE A 127 12.09 -13.56 6.12
C ILE A 127 12.96 -13.09 4.95
N ASP A 128 13.70 -14.00 4.31
CA ASP A 128 14.55 -13.66 3.16
C ASP A 128 13.69 -13.17 1.99
N GLU A 129 12.61 -13.88 1.64
CA GLU A 129 11.66 -13.42 0.62
C GLU A 129 11.01 -12.08 0.99
N MET A 130 10.70 -11.86 2.26
CA MET A 130 10.12 -10.61 2.74
C MET A 130 11.11 -9.43 2.64
N ASN A 131 12.39 -9.67 2.89
CA ASN A 131 13.42 -8.65 2.75
C ASN A 131 13.57 -8.22 1.28
N ASP A 132 13.58 -9.15 0.34
CA ASP A 132 13.65 -8.86 -1.10
C ASP A 132 12.44 -8.00 -1.56
N LEU A 133 11.24 -8.34 -1.08
CA LEU A 133 10.04 -7.56 -1.35
C LEU A 133 10.08 -6.17 -0.72
N ASN A 134 10.61 -6.05 0.50
CA ASN A 134 10.76 -4.77 1.18
C ASN A 134 11.78 -3.85 0.48
N GLU A 135 12.89 -4.39 -0.02
CA GLU A 135 13.84 -3.63 -0.85
C GLU A 135 13.16 -3.08 -2.11
N THR A 136 12.39 -3.93 -2.79
CA THR A 136 11.61 -3.52 -3.98
C THR A 136 10.56 -2.45 -3.63
N GLU A 137 9.88 -2.58 -2.48
CA GLU A 137 8.91 -1.59 -2.02
C GLU A 137 9.56 -0.23 -1.74
N LEU A 138 10.75 -0.23 -1.12
CA LEU A 138 11.50 0.99 -0.85
C LEU A 138 11.90 1.71 -2.13
N GLU A 139 12.27 0.98 -3.18
CA GLU A 139 12.56 1.55 -4.50
C GLU A 139 11.31 2.20 -5.13
N TRP A 140 10.15 1.52 -5.07
CA TRP A 140 8.89 2.09 -5.52
C TRP A 140 8.54 3.38 -4.77
N LYS A 141 8.56 3.33 -3.43
CA LYS A 141 8.27 4.50 -2.57
C LYS A 141 9.22 5.65 -2.86
N SER A 142 10.51 5.37 -3.06
CA SER A 142 11.52 6.38 -3.42
C SER A 142 11.22 7.04 -4.78
N ARG A 143 10.87 6.25 -5.80
CA ARG A 143 10.48 6.76 -7.13
C ARG A 143 9.23 7.64 -7.04
N ILE A 144 8.19 7.18 -6.33
CA ILE A 144 6.93 7.91 -6.15
C ILE A 144 7.19 9.23 -5.42
N ASN A 145 7.94 9.22 -4.31
CA ASN A 145 8.27 10.43 -3.55
C ASN A 145 9.08 11.44 -4.38
N THR A 146 10.11 10.96 -5.09
CA THR A 146 10.90 11.81 -5.99
C THR A 146 10.03 12.48 -7.06
N PHE A 147 9.01 11.76 -7.56
CA PHE A 147 8.11 12.30 -8.55
C PHE A 147 7.09 13.28 -7.94
N GLY A 148 6.57 12.98 -6.74
CA GLY A 148 5.72 13.90 -5.97
C GLY A 148 6.41 15.23 -5.66
N GLU A 149 7.70 15.21 -5.32
CA GLU A 149 8.53 16.41 -5.12
C GLU A 149 8.64 17.26 -6.38
N LYS A 150 8.83 16.65 -7.56
CA LYS A 150 8.83 17.36 -8.84
C LYS A 150 7.49 18.05 -9.14
N LEU A 151 6.40 17.50 -8.63
CA LEU A 151 5.05 18.06 -8.75
C LEU A 151 4.71 19.07 -7.63
N GLY A 152 5.67 19.41 -6.78
CA GLY A 152 5.56 20.46 -5.77
C GLY A 152 5.06 20.00 -4.41
N VAL A 153 5.09 18.69 -4.11
CA VAL A 153 4.72 18.13 -2.80
C VAL A 153 5.97 17.72 -2.04
N THR A 154 6.17 18.26 -0.84
CA THR A 154 7.21 17.75 0.08
C THR A 154 6.62 16.63 0.91
N VAL A 155 7.08 15.40 0.71
CA VAL A 155 6.68 14.26 1.54
C VAL A 155 7.56 14.28 2.80
N GLY A 156 6.95 14.50 3.96
CA GLY A 156 7.65 14.40 5.24
C GLY A 156 8.01 12.94 5.51
N GLY A 157 9.31 12.66 5.66
CA GLY A 157 9.84 11.32 5.96
C GLY A 157 9.50 10.83 7.37
#